data_AF-S5LVA8-F1
#
_entry.id   AF-S5LVA8-F1
#
_cell.length_a   1.000
_cell.length_b   1.000
_cell.length_c   1.000
_cell.angle_alpha   90.00
_cell.angle_beta   90.00
_cell.angle_gamma   90.00
#
_symmetry.space_group_name_H-M   'P 1'
#
loop_
_entity.id
_entity.type
_entity.pdbx_description
1 polymer ?
#
loop_
_entity_poly.entity_id
_entity_poly.type
_entity_poly.pdbx_seq_one_letter_code
_entity_poly.pdbx_strand_id
1 'polypeptide(L)'
;MEEKDLQKPVEMVDGNLKQPKFKNEEVVKNKSVKKNTTDMGQTRIREFEHLQLPQITEEGVKGLKQKNKIQKQNTAKYSKKILEGQIVSTTGNRPDLEKNVIELYNVKRWYVTGDMLTPVLRGVDLKLEKGKFIVILGPSGSGKTTLLNTISGLDKTSEGDVFVLGNNLSLLKDSHLTKFRRENVGFIFQQYNLLSNLTAKENAEVGENLSKSKENKMSIEDIFKTIGMEEQMNKYPHQMSGGQQQRVSIARALAKNPEILFGDEPTGALDEEMGRKVLEILVNVKEKYNTTVIIVTHNPNISEIGDTVIHVRNGLIDEIKHNTNPKKPSEIDWS
;
A
#
# COMPACT_ATOMS: atom_id res chain seq x y z
N MET A 1 60.84 -31.00 15.54
CA MET A 1 61.63 -32.24 15.56
C MET A 1 60.65 -33.38 15.42
N GLU A 2 60.62 -34.21 14.40
CA GLU A 2 61.45 -34.46 13.20
C GLU A 2 60.51 -35.30 12.29
N GLU A 3 60.33 -34.93 11.01
CA GLU A 3 60.91 -35.61 9.82
C GLU A 3 60.45 -37.07 9.65
N LYS A 4 60.19 -37.65 8.47
CA LYS A 4 60.18 -37.31 7.03
C LYS A 4 59.64 -38.59 6.36
N ASP A 5 59.33 -38.49 5.06
CA ASP A 5 59.35 -39.54 4.02
C ASP A 5 58.03 -39.59 3.23
N LEU A 6 58.00 -39.73 1.92
CA LEU A 6 58.90 -39.39 0.81
C LEU A 6 58.03 -39.51 -0.46
N GLN A 7 58.37 -38.73 -1.49
CA GLN A 7 57.86 -38.73 -2.88
C GLN A 7 58.04 -40.13 -3.56
N LYS A 8 57.43 -40.58 -4.67
CA LYS A 8 56.72 -40.10 -5.91
C LYS A 8 56.48 -41.40 -6.76
N PRO A 9 56.22 -41.42 -8.10
CA PRO A 9 55.37 -40.63 -9.03
C PRO A 9 54.53 -41.54 -9.97
N VAL A 10 53.51 -41.04 -10.69
CA VAL A 10 53.18 -41.55 -12.06
C VAL A 10 52.58 -40.44 -12.94
N GLU A 11 53.36 -40.11 -13.97
CA GLU A 11 53.09 -39.70 -15.37
C GLU A 11 52.03 -38.66 -15.78
N MET A 12 52.53 -37.67 -16.51
CA MET A 12 51.82 -36.80 -17.44
C MET A 12 51.56 -37.54 -18.75
N VAL A 13 50.34 -37.40 -19.31
CA VAL A 13 50.09 -37.59 -20.74
C VAL A 13 49.33 -36.37 -21.25
N ASP A 14 49.95 -35.67 -22.20
CA ASP A 14 49.39 -34.57 -22.98
C ASP A 14 48.15 -35.01 -23.77
N GLY A 15 47.12 -34.17 -23.75
CA GLY A 15 45.87 -34.40 -24.46
C GLY A 15 45.08 -33.12 -24.64
N ASN A 16 45.55 -32.26 -25.54
CA ASN A 16 44.85 -31.09 -26.04
C ASN A 16 43.52 -31.50 -26.69
N LEU A 17 42.39 -30.88 -26.32
CA LEU A 17 41.34 -30.33 -27.21
C LEU A 17 39.90 -30.34 -26.63
N LYS A 18 39.29 -29.15 -26.73
CA LYS A 18 37.87 -28.80 -26.90
C LYS A 18 36.95 -28.73 -25.66
N GLN A 19 36.67 -27.48 -25.29
CA GLN A 19 35.50 -27.04 -24.52
C GLN A 19 34.19 -27.52 -25.16
N PRO A 20 33.21 -28.04 -24.40
CA PRO A 20 31.86 -28.19 -24.89
C PRO A 20 31.06 -26.90 -24.68
N LYS A 21 30.55 -26.34 -25.79
CA LYS A 21 29.44 -25.39 -25.79
C LYS A 21 28.20 -26.12 -25.28
N PHE A 22 27.62 -25.67 -24.16
CA PHE A 22 26.27 -26.09 -23.77
C PHE A 22 25.23 -25.08 -24.25
N LYS A 23 24.26 -25.64 -24.98
CA LYS A 23 23.08 -25.02 -25.59
C LYS A 23 22.03 -24.73 -24.51
N ASN A 24 21.14 -23.80 -24.86
CA ASN A 24 19.88 -23.46 -24.18
C ASN A 24 19.17 -24.67 -23.57
N GLU A 25 18.87 -24.60 -22.27
CA GLU A 25 17.90 -25.46 -21.61
C GLU A 25 16.83 -24.64 -20.87
N GLU A 26 15.69 -25.30 -20.71
CA GLU A 26 14.34 -24.79 -20.63
C GLU A 26 13.97 -24.00 -19.36
N VAL A 27 12.99 -23.11 -19.52
CA VAL A 27 12.28 -22.43 -18.43
C VAL A 27 11.50 -23.45 -17.60
N VAL A 28 12.02 -23.86 -16.45
CA VAL A 28 11.30 -24.70 -15.50
C VAL A 28 10.31 -23.86 -14.69
N LYS A 29 9.02 -23.91 -15.06
CA LYS A 29 7.90 -23.32 -14.31
C LYS A 29 7.52 -24.22 -13.13
N ASN A 30 7.97 -23.90 -11.92
CA ASN A 30 7.47 -24.55 -10.72
C ASN A 30 6.12 -23.93 -10.29
N LYS A 31 5.02 -24.63 -10.60
CA LYS A 31 3.65 -24.32 -10.14
C LYS A 31 3.37 -25.03 -8.82
N SER A 32 3.41 -24.32 -7.69
CA SER A 32 2.92 -24.83 -6.40
C SER A 32 1.48 -24.35 -6.15
N VAL A 33 0.57 -25.30 -5.94
CA VAL A 33 -0.89 -25.11 -5.82
C VAL A 33 -1.34 -25.22 -4.36
N LYS A 34 -2.07 -24.22 -3.84
CA LYS A 34 -2.89 -24.32 -2.62
C LYS A 34 -4.23 -23.59 -2.83
N LYS A 35 -5.31 -24.17 -2.30
CA LYS A 35 -6.73 -23.80 -2.51
C LYS A 35 -7.24 -22.88 -1.40
N ASN A 36 -8.09 -21.90 -1.72
CA ASN A 36 -8.94 -21.13 -0.78
C ASN A 36 -10.29 -20.76 -1.43
N THR A 37 -11.31 -20.44 -0.64
CA THR A 37 -12.74 -20.35 -1.04
C THR A 37 -13.35 -18.96 -0.81
N THR A 38 -14.17 -18.49 -1.76
CA THR A 38 -15.23 -17.47 -1.53
C THR A 38 -16.39 -17.59 -2.54
N ASP A 39 -17.48 -16.93 -2.18
CA ASP A 39 -18.88 -17.13 -2.53
C ASP A 39 -19.27 -16.78 -3.98
N MET A 40 -19.06 -17.74 -4.87
CA MET A 40 -19.79 -18.04 -6.13
C MET A 40 -19.01 -19.14 -6.87
N GLY A 41 -18.89 -20.29 -6.21
CA GLY A 41 -18.64 -21.60 -6.84
C GLY A 41 -17.40 -21.81 -7.70
N GLN A 42 -16.49 -20.84 -7.87
CA GLN A 42 -15.25 -21.00 -8.63
C GLN A 42 -14.09 -20.21 -8.00
N THR A 43 -13.27 -20.90 -7.21
CA THR A 43 -11.94 -20.43 -6.79
C THR A 43 -11.08 -20.14 -8.02
N ARG A 44 -10.95 -18.87 -8.40
CA ARG A 44 -9.93 -18.46 -9.36
C ARG A 44 -8.57 -18.45 -8.65
N ILE A 45 -7.83 -19.54 -8.78
CA ILE A 45 -6.43 -19.59 -8.38
C ILE A 45 -5.69 -18.53 -9.19
N ARG A 46 -5.26 -17.45 -8.52
CA ARG A 46 -4.40 -16.45 -9.14
C ARG A 46 -3.06 -17.09 -9.47
N GLU A 47 -2.66 -17.03 -10.75
CA GLU A 47 -1.37 -17.52 -11.20
C GLU A 47 -0.24 -16.70 -10.57
N PHE A 48 0.82 -17.37 -10.11
CA PHE A 48 1.98 -16.74 -9.47
C PHE A 48 3.19 -16.77 -10.40
N GLU A 49 3.88 -15.64 -10.55
CA GLU A 49 5.11 -15.50 -11.31
C GLU A 49 6.16 -14.73 -10.50
N HIS A 50 7.34 -15.33 -10.32
CA HIS A 50 8.49 -14.67 -9.69
C HIS A 50 9.45 -14.18 -10.78
N LEU A 51 9.73 -12.88 -10.78
CA LEU A 51 10.68 -12.23 -11.67
C LEU A 51 12.06 -12.19 -11.03
N GLN A 52 13.03 -12.84 -11.67
CA GLN A 52 14.44 -12.66 -11.30
C GLN A 52 14.94 -11.32 -11.84
N LEU A 53 15.33 -10.42 -10.94
CA LEU A 53 15.94 -9.15 -11.30
C LEU A 53 17.44 -9.33 -11.53
N PRO A 54 18.04 -8.65 -12.53
CA PRO A 54 19.49 -8.67 -12.72
C PRO A 54 20.18 -7.96 -11.55
N GLN A 55 21.39 -8.43 -11.20
CA GLN A 55 22.22 -7.74 -10.22
C GLN A 55 22.76 -6.44 -10.82
N ILE A 56 22.65 -5.35 -10.06
CA ILE A 56 23.17 -4.04 -10.43
C ILE A 56 24.29 -3.69 -9.47
N THR A 57 25.50 -3.50 -10.00
CA THR A 57 26.70 -3.18 -9.24
C THR A 57 26.94 -1.67 -9.10
N GLU A 58 26.30 -0.85 -9.93
CA GLU A 58 26.39 0.61 -9.82
C GLU A 58 25.63 1.14 -8.60
N GLU A 59 26.27 2.05 -7.88
CA GLU A 59 25.68 2.71 -6.70
C GLU A 59 25.16 4.12 -7.01
N GLY A 60 24.51 4.73 -6.01
CA GLY A 60 24.01 6.10 -6.08
C GLY A 60 22.97 6.33 -7.19
N VAL A 61 22.98 7.55 -7.76
CA VAL A 61 22.00 7.98 -8.76
C VAL A 61 22.06 7.15 -10.04
N LYS A 62 23.26 6.71 -10.46
CA LYS A 62 23.44 5.88 -11.66
C LYS A 62 22.81 4.50 -11.47
N GLY A 63 23.09 3.84 -10.35
CA GLY A 63 22.43 2.60 -9.95
C GLY A 63 20.91 2.72 -9.93
N LEU A 64 20.37 3.77 -9.30
CA LEU A 64 18.92 4.01 -9.26
C LEU A 64 18.32 4.19 -10.66
N LYS A 65 19.00 4.90 -11.58
CA LYS A 65 18.54 5.05 -12.97
C LYS A 65 18.44 3.70 -13.69
N GLN A 66 19.41 2.80 -13.47
CA GLN A 66 19.35 1.44 -14.03
C GLN A 66 18.17 0.64 -13.46
N LYS A 67 17.96 0.69 -12.13
CA LYS A 67 16.82 0.04 -11.46
C LYS A 67 15.49 0.54 -12.03
N ASN A 68 15.34 1.86 -12.18
CA ASN A 68 14.15 2.47 -12.76
C ASN A 68 13.90 2.03 -14.22
N LYS A 69 14.97 1.83 -15.01
CA LYS A 69 14.84 1.31 -16.38
C LYS A 69 14.30 -0.12 -16.41
N ILE A 70 14.83 -1.00 -15.56
CA ILE A 70 14.34 -2.39 -15.42
C ILE A 70 12.90 -2.40 -14.92
N GLN A 71 12.59 -1.60 -13.90
CA GLN A 71 11.25 -1.46 -13.36
C GLN A 71 10.24 -1.04 -14.44
N LYS A 72 10.62 -0.10 -15.30
CA LYS A 72 9.79 0.35 -16.43
C LYS A 72 9.53 -0.77 -17.45
N GLN A 73 10.54 -1.59 -17.75
CA GLN A 73 10.38 -2.75 -18.64
C GLN A 73 9.44 -3.80 -18.04
N ASN A 74 9.62 -4.14 -16.76
CA ASN A 74 8.76 -5.09 -16.06
C ASN A 74 7.32 -4.58 -15.98
N THR A 75 7.15 -3.30 -15.64
CA THR A 75 5.85 -2.62 -15.65
C THR A 75 5.20 -2.68 -17.03
N ALA A 76 5.96 -2.48 -18.12
CA ALA A 76 5.44 -2.56 -19.48
C ALA A 76 4.84 -3.94 -19.79
N LYS A 77 5.49 -5.00 -19.32
CA LYS A 77 5.16 -6.41 -19.58
C LYS A 77 4.06 -6.97 -18.68
N TYR A 78 4.06 -6.64 -17.39
CA TYR A 78 3.24 -7.33 -16.38
C TYR A 78 2.04 -6.53 -15.88
N SER A 79 2.04 -5.21 -16.02
CA SER A 79 1.00 -4.34 -15.46
C SER A 79 -0.43 -4.70 -15.88
N LYS A 80 -0.64 -5.22 -17.09
CA LYS A 80 -1.97 -5.68 -17.55
C LYS A 80 -2.39 -6.99 -16.87
N LYS A 81 -1.48 -7.96 -16.84
CA LYS A 81 -1.73 -9.27 -16.24
C LYS A 81 -2.01 -9.17 -14.73
N ILE A 82 -1.32 -8.26 -14.04
CA ILE A 82 -1.55 -7.99 -12.63
C ILE A 82 -2.99 -7.52 -12.38
N LEU A 83 -3.45 -6.53 -13.16
CA LEU A 83 -4.85 -6.05 -13.07
C LEU A 83 -5.88 -7.12 -13.44
N GLU A 84 -5.51 -8.10 -14.26
CA GLU A 84 -6.36 -9.24 -14.63
C GLU A 84 -6.32 -10.37 -13.58
N GLY A 85 -5.55 -10.19 -12.49
CA GLY A 85 -5.50 -11.08 -11.34
C GLY A 85 -4.25 -11.95 -11.24
N GLN A 86 -3.24 -11.77 -12.09
CA GLN A 86 -1.94 -12.47 -11.92
C GLN A 86 -1.16 -11.88 -10.74
N ILE A 87 -0.60 -12.72 -9.88
CA ILE A 87 0.33 -12.29 -8.83
C ILE A 87 1.74 -12.35 -9.40
N VAL A 88 2.39 -11.18 -9.49
CA VAL A 88 3.77 -11.06 -9.97
C VAL A 88 4.64 -10.46 -8.87
N SER A 89 5.72 -11.16 -8.50
CA SER A 89 6.63 -10.76 -7.43
C SER A 89 8.04 -10.55 -7.96
N THR A 90 8.74 -9.54 -7.46
CA THR A 90 10.19 -9.35 -7.67
C THR A 90 11.03 -9.85 -6.50
N THR A 91 10.39 -10.13 -5.36
CA THR A 91 11.03 -10.64 -4.14
C THR A 91 10.83 -12.14 -3.92
N GLY A 92 10.01 -12.79 -4.75
CA GLY A 92 9.65 -14.20 -4.64
C GLY A 92 8.53 -14.49 -3.64
N ASN A 93 8.02 -13.47 -2.96
CA ASN A 93 6.97 -13.62 -1.96
C ASN A 93 5.58 -13.67 -2.60
N ARG A 94 4.72 -14.56 -2.09
CA ARG A 94 3.31 -14.66 -2.48
C ARG A 94 2.44 -14.08 -1.35
N PRO A 95 1.59 -13.08 -1.62
CA PRO A 95 0.70 -12.53 -0.61
C PRO A 95 -0.39 -13.54 -0.22
N ASP A 96 -0.77 -13.51 1.06
CA ASP A 96 -1.93 -14.18 1.65
C ASP A 96 -3.17 -13.30 1.52
N LEU A 97 -3.91 -13.53 0.44
CA LEU A 97 -5.09 -12.77 0.10
C LEU A 97 -6.31 -13.07 0.97
N GLU A 98 -6.30 -14.12 1.79
CA GLU A 98 -7.41 -14.37 2.70
C GLU A 98 -7.29 -13.49 3.93
N LYS A 99 -6.07 -13.39 4.47
CA LYS A 99 -5.81 -12.70 5.72
C LYS A 99 -5.49 -11.21 5.52
N ASN A 100 -4.63 -10.88 4.55
CA ASN A 100 -4.03 -9.55 4.47
C ASN A 100 -4.61 -8.72 3.32
N VAL A 101 -4.73 -7.42 3.57
CA VAL A 101 -5.12 -6.41 2.60
C VAL A 101 -3.91 -5.79 1.92
N ILE A 102 -2.82 -5.62 2.67
CA ILE A 102 -1.55 -5.04 2.22
C ILE A 102 -0.40 -5.90 2.72
N GLU A 103 0.56 -6.19 1.83
CA GLU A 103 1.81 -6.85 2.18
C GLU A 103 2.99 -6.19 1.46
N LEU A 104 4.00 -5.82 2.25
CA LEU A 104 5.23 -5.19 1.81
C LEU A 104 6.38 -6.16 2.00
N TYR A 105 7.21 -6.27 0.96
CA TYR A 105 8.40 -7.11 0.98
C TYR A 105 9.61 -6.30 0.54
N ASN A 106 10.54 -6.05 1.47
CA ASN A 106 11.78 -5.30 1.27
C ASN A 106 11.57 -3.96 0.53
N VAL A 107 10.55 -3.20 0.92
CA VAL A 107 10.16 -1.96 0.24
C VAL A 107 11.15 -0.85 0.55
N LYS A 108 11.76 -0.28 -0.50
CA LYS A 108 12.69 0.85 -0.39
C LYS A 108 12.31 2.00 -1.29
N ARG A 109 12.48 3.21 -0.79
CA ARG A 109 12.18 4.45 -1.51
C ARG A 109 13.29 5.44 -1.32
N TRP A 110 13.81 5.95 -2.42
CA TRP A 110 14.75 7.07 -2.45
C TRP A 110 14.16 8.24 -3.22
N TYR A 111 14.46 9.45 -2.76
CA TYR A 111 14.24 10.67 -3.53
C TYR A 111 15.58 11.22 -4.04
N VAL A 112 15.54 11.79 -5.24
CA VAL A 112 16.70 12.39 -5.89
C VAL A 112 16.53 13.90 -5.89
N THR A 113 17.52 14.63 -5.38
CA THR A 113 17.56 16.09 -5.41
C THR A 113 18.92 16.52 -5.92
N GLY A 114 18.99 16.95 -7.19
CA GLY A 114 20.26 17.11 -7.90
C GLY A 114 21.00 15.78 -7.97
N ASP A 115 22.22 15.74 -7.42
CA ASP A 115 23.04 14.53 -7.31
C ASP A 115 22.88 13.80 -5.95
N MET A 116 22.09 14.35 -5.03
CA MET A 116 21.85 13.74 -3.72
C MET A 116 20.77 12.66 -3.82
N LEU A 117 21.07 11.48 -3.27
CA LEU A 117 20.15 10.37 -3.15
C LEU A 117 19.76 10.18 -1.67
N THR A 118 18.52 10.50 -1.33
CA THR A 118 18.03 10.45 0.06
C THR A 118 17.16 9.21 0.29
N PRO A 119 17.60 8.23 1.10
CA PRO A 119 16.79 7.07 1.46
C PRO A 119 15.70 7.44 2.46
N VAL A 120 14.44 7.21 2.11
CA VAL A 120 13.29 7.47 2.98
C VAL A 120 12.65 6.19 3.50
N LEU A 121 12.49 5.15 2.68
CA LEU A 121 12.13 3.80 3.16
C LEU A 121 13.32 2.87 2.93
N ARG A 122 13.68 2.08 3.95
CA ARG A 122 14.98 1.38 4.02
C ARG A 122 14.87 -0.14 4.05
N GLY A 123 13.81 -0.71 3.47
CA GLY A 123 13.56 -2.15 3.46
C GLY A 123 12.45 -2.48 4.43
N VAL A 124 11.26 -1.98 4.13
CA VAL A 124 10.07 -2.18 4.95
C VAL A 124 9.42 -3.52 4.59
N ASP A 125 9.30 -4.39 5.58
CA ASP A 125 8.47 -5.59 5.56
C ASP A 125 7.26 -5.38 6.48
N LEU A 126 6.06 -5.58 5.96
CA LEU A 126 4.83 -5.26 6.69
C LEU A 126 3.66 -6.08 6.16
N LYS A 127 2.79 -6.55 7.05
CA LYS A 127 1.54 -7.25 6.69
C LYS A 127 0.39 -6.65 7.47
N LEU A 128 -0.67 -6.25 6.77
CA LEU A 128 -1.84 -5.59 7.33
C LEU A 128 -3.08 -6.43 7.05
N GLU A 129 -3.86 -6.72 8.09
CA GLU A 129 -5.07 -7.52 7.98
C GLU A 129 -6.24 -6.72 7.39
N LYS A 130 -7.14 -7.42 6.71
CA LYS A 130 -8.38 -6.83 6.16
C LYS A 130 -9.34 -6.41 7.26
N GLY A 131 -10.13 -5.36 7.00
CA GLY A 131 -11.24 -4.92 7.87
C GLY A 131 -10.77 -4.35 9.21
N LYS A 132 -9.50 -3.96 9.31
CA LYS A 132 -8.91 -3.37 10.52
C LYS A 132 -8.82 -1.85 10.43
N PHE A 133 -8.87 -1.21 11.60
CA PHE A 133 -8.47 0.17 11.81
C PHE A 133 -6.99 0.21 12.19
N ILE A 134 -6.16 0.76 11.32
CA ILE A 134 -4.71 0.72 11.43
C ILE A 134 -4.18 2.14 11.61
N VAL A 135 -3.35 2.33 12.62
CA VAL A 135 -2.75 3.63 12.96
C VAL A 135 -1.25 3.57 12.74
N ILE A 136 -0.72 4.49 11.94
CA ILE A 136 0.72 4.63 11.67
C ILE A 136 1.23 5.87 12.41
N LEU A 137 2.16 5.64 13.35
CA LEU A 137 2.76 6.65 14.22
C LEU A 137 4.27 6.76 13.98
N GLY A 138 4.86 7.82 14.51
CA GLY A 138 6.29 8.05 14.47
C GLY A 138 6.64 9.54 14.38
N PRO A 139 7.91 9.91 14.62
CA PRO A 139 8.35 11.30 14.61
C PRO A 139 8.22 11.93 13.20
N SER A 140 8.25 13.26 13.15
CA SER A 140 8.31 13.97 11.86
C SER A 140 9.53 13.51 11.05
N GLY A 141 9.36 13.38 9.73
CA GLY A 141 10.43 12.89 8.84
C GLY A 141 10.76 11.39 8.94
N SER A 142 10.03 10.59 9.73
CA SER A 142 10.34 9.15 9.86
C SER A 142 9.98 8.29 8.65
N GLY A 143 9.26 8.83 7.67
CA GLY A 143 8.84 8.13 6.45
C GLY A 143 7.36 7.73 6.41
N LYS A 144 6.53 8.11 7.40
CA LYS A 144 5.08 7.76 7.46
C LYS A 144 4.30 8.12 6.20
N THR A 145 4.35 9.38 5.78
CA THR A 145 3.63 9.86 4.58
C THR A 145 4.16 9.17 3.32
N THR A 146 5.46 8.89 3.24
CA THR A 146 6.03 8.12 2.11
C THR A 146 5.54 6.67 2.12
N LEU A 147 5.46 6.02 3.28
CA LEU A 147 4.88 4.69 3.44
C LEU A 147 3.40 4.70 3.02
N LEU A 148 2.60 5.62 3.54
CA LEU A 148 1.19 5.80 3.21
C LEU A 148 0.97 6.03 1.70
N ASN A 149 1.76 6.90 1.08
CA ASN A 149 1.68 7.17 -0.36
C ASN A 149 2.11 5.96 -1.21
N THR A 150 3.07 5.18 -0.73
CA THR A 150 3.51 3.95 -1.41
C THR A 150 2.42 2.88 -1.38
N ILE A 151 1.80 2.64 -0.21
CA ILE A 151 0.76 1.61 -0.06
C ILE A 151 -0.60 2.03 -0.64
N SER A 152 -0.87 3.33 -0.77
CA SER A 152 -2.06 3.83 -1.48
C SER A 152 -1.88 3.90 -3.00
N GLY A 153 -0.67 3.66 -3.49
CA GLY A 153 -0.32 3.78 -4.92
C GLY A 153 -0.32 5.22 -5.44
N LEU A 154 -0.19 6.22 -4.56
CA LEU A 154 0.05 7.62 -4.93
C LEU A 154 1.52 7.85 -5.32
N ASP A 155 2.43 7.10 -4.70
CA ASP A 155 3.85 7.06 -5.07
C ASP A 155 4.28 5.63 -5.41
N LYS A 156 5.38 5.50 -6.16
CA LYS A 156 5.98 4.21 -6.50
C LYS A 156 7.17 3.91 -5.61
N THR A 157 7.25 2.67 -5.15
CA THR A 157 8.48 2.18 -4.53
C THR A 157 9.63 2.17 -5.55
N SER A 158 10.85 2.31 -5.07
CA SER A 158 12.06 2.17 -5.89
C SER A 158 12.51 0.71 -5.99
N GLU A 159 12.32 -0.06 -4.92
CA GLU A 159 12.58 -1.51 -4.86
C GLU A 159 11.56 -2.22 -3.96
N GLY A 160 11.48 -3.54 -4.09
CA GLY A 160 10.58 -4.39 -3.31
C GLY A 160 9.19 -4.48 -3.91
N ASP A 161 8.37 -5.33 -3.28
CA ASP A 161 7.00 -5.56 -3.71
C ASP A 161 6.02 -4.88 -2.76
N VAL A 162 4.98 -4.27 -3.34
CA VAL A 162 3.89 -3.60 -2.62
C VAL A 162 2.60 -4.26 -3.08
N PHE A 163 2.18 -5.32 -2.39
CA PHE A 163 0.93 -6.01 -2.70
C PHE A 163 -0.22 -5.31 -1.99
N VAL A 164 -1.24 -4.92 -2.75
CA VAL A 164 -2.49 -4.38 -2.21
C VAL A 164 -3.64 -5.10 -2.91
N LEU A 165 -4.47 -5.80 -2.13
CA LEU A 165 -5.51 -6.69 -2.66
C LEU A 165 -4.96 -7.72 -3.69
N GLY A 166 -3.71 -8.12 -3.47
CA GLY A 166 -2.95 -9.03 -4.34
C GLY A 166 -2.41 -8.43 -5.63
N ASN A 167 -2.63 -7.14 -5.88
CA ASN A 167 -2.01 -6.43 -7.00
C ASN A 167 -0.66 -5.89 -6.55
N ASN A 168 0.42 -6.23 -7.24
CA ASN A 168 1.73 -5.64 -6.96
C ASN A 168 1.81 -4.24 -7.58
N LEU A 169 1.61 -3.20 -6.76
CA LEU A 169 1.56 -1.82 -7.20
C LEU A 169 2.89 -1.33 -7.75
N SER A 170 4.02 -1.90 -7.31
CA SER A 170 5.34 -1.52 -7.82
C SER A 170 5.46 -1.74 -9.33
N LEU A 171 4.77 -2.75 -9.86
CA LEU A 171 4.80 -3.18 -11.26
C LEU A 171 3.64 -2.63 -12.10
N LEU A 172 2.86 -1.69 -11.58
CA LEU A 172 1.76 -1.07 -12.33
C LEU A 172 2.19 0.21 -13.08
N LYS A 173 1.68 0.36 -14.31
CA LYS A 173 1.74 1.60 -15.09
C LYS A 173 0.92 2.67 -14.41
N ASP A 174 1.22 3.95 -14.66
CA ASP A 174 0.52 5.06 -14.00
C ASP A 174 -0.98 5.07 -14.32
N SER A 175 -1.37 4.69 -15.54
CA SER A 175 -2.76 4.51 -15.93
C SER A 175 -3.44 3.35 -15.18
N HIS A 176 -2.71 2.28 -14.91
CA HIS A 176 -3.20 1.11 -14.17
C HIS A 176 -3.27 1.37 -12.67
N LEU A 177 -2.30 2.12 -12.10
CA LEU A 177 -2.40 2.65 -10.73
C LEU A 177 -3.61 3.58 -10.59
N THR A 178 -3.84 4.44 -11.58
CA THR A 178 -5.01 5.33 -11.58
C THR A 178 -6.30 4.53 -11.60
N LYS A 179 -6.38 3.46 -12.42
CA LYS A 179 -7.52 2.54 -12.41
C LYS A 179 -7.67 1.83 -11.06
N PHE A 180 -6.58 1.29 -10.52
CA PHE A 180 -6.56 0.60 -9.23
C PHE A 180 -7.07 1.51 -8.10
N ARG A 181 -6.53 2.73 -7.99
CA ARG A 181 -6.98 3.70 -6.98
C ARG A 181 -8.45 4.05 -7.14
N ARG A 182 -8.91 4.18 -8.38
CA ARG A 182 -10.31 4.48 -8.69
C ARG A 182 -11.27 3.43 -8.17
N GLU A 183 -10.89 2.16 -8.29
CA GLU A 183 -11.74 1.01 -7.99
C GLU A 183 -11.67 0.59 -6.52
N ASN A 184 -10.53 0.80 -5.84
CA ASN A 184 -10.28 0.17 -4.54
C ASN A 184 -9.96 1.14 -3.40
N VAL A 185 -9.57 2.38 -3.70
CA VAL A 185 -8.91 3.28 -2.74
C VAL A 185 -9.69 4.57 -2.51
N GLY A 186 -10.06 4.82 -1.25
CA GLY A 186 -10.47 6.10 -0.73
C GLY A 186 -9.28 6.82 -0.10
N PHE A 187 -9.20 8.14 -0.23
CA PHE A 187 -8.12 8.92 0.35
C PHE A 187 -8.64 10.21 0.96
N ILE A 188 -8.32 10.44 2.23
CA ILE A 188 -8.60 11.64 3.00
C ILE A 188 -7.28 12.39 3.16
N PHE A 189 -7.23 13.60 2.62
CA PHE A 189 -6.05 14.46 2.67
C PHE A 189 -6.13 15.40 3.88
N GLN A 190 -4.97 15.81 4.39
CA GLN A 190 -4.86 16.82 5.45
C GLN A 190 -5.52 18.15 5.04
N GLN A 191 -5.31 18.58 3.79
CA GLN A 191 -6.05 19.68 3.17
C GLN A 191 -7.28 19.09 2.48
N TYR A 192 -8.49 19.53 2.82
CA TYR A 192 -9.76 18.93 2.38
C TYR A 192 -9.87 18.76 0.85
N ASN A 193 -9.17 19.62 0.10
CA ASN A 193 -9.08 19.59 -1.36
C ASN A 193 -10.46 19.53 -2.04
N LEU A 194 -11.46 20.21 -1.47
CA LEU A 194 -12.80 20.29 -2.03
C LEU A 194 -12.83 21.22 -3.24
N LEU A 195 -13.68 20.90 -4.22
CA LEU A 195 -13.95 21.77 -5.35
C LEU A 195 -14.90 22.88 -4.88
N SER A 196 -14.39 24.11 -4.84
CA SER A 196 -15.05 25.27 -4.23
C SER A 196 -16.34 25.70 -4.94
N ASN A 197 -16.46 25.35 -6.22
CA ASN A 197 -17.61 25.63 -7.08
C ASN A 197 -18.68 24.53 -7.07
N LEU A 198 -18.47 23.47 -6.28
CA LEU A 198 -19.43 22.38 -6.11
C LEU A 198 -19.98 22.38 -4.69
N THR A 199 -21.24 21.99 -4.53
CA THR A 199 -21.87 21.72 -3.23
C THR A 199 -21.22 20.51 -2.54
N ALA A 200 -21.56 20.28 -1.27
CA ALA A 200 -21.10 19.12 -0.53
C ALA A 200 -21.50 17.80 -1.22
N LYS A 201 -22.76 17.70 -1.66
CA LYS A 201 -23.27 16.54 -2.41
C LYS A 201 -22.48 16.32 -3.70
N GLU A 202 -22.35 17.36 -4.53
CA GLU A 202 -21.63 17.27 -5.81
C GLU A 202 -20.15 16.92 -5.60
N ASN A 203 -19.50 17.43 -4.56
CA ASN A 203 -18.14 17.03 -4.19
C ASN A 203 -18.04 15.52 -3.90
N ALA A 204 -19.04 14.95 -3.22
CA ALA A 204 -19.07 13.51 -2.95
C ALA A 204 -19.32 12.68 -4.22
N GLU A 205 -20.24 13.13 -5.08
CA GLU A 205 -20.60 12.49 -6.35
C GLU A 205 -19.44 12.44 -7.36
N VAL A 206 -18.48 13.38 -7.30
CA VAL A 206 -17.23 13.28 -8.07
C VAL A 206 -16.50 11.97 -7.76
N GLY A 207 -16.57 11.50 -6.52
CA GLY A 207 -16.05 10.19 -6.12
C GLY A 207 -16.84 9.04 -6.76
N GLU A 208 -18.16 9.09 -6.65
CA GLU A 208 -19.06 8.04 -7.15
C GLU A 208 -18.95 7.83 -8.67
N ASN A 209 -18.92 8.93 -9.44
CA ASN A 209 -18.86 8.91 -10.91
C ASN A 209 -17.60 8.21 -11.45
N LEU A 210 -16.60 7.99 -10.60
CA LEU A 210 -15.39 7.28 -10.94
C LEU A 210 -15.53 5.76 -10.74
N SER A 211 -16.48 5.28 -9.93
CA SER A 211 -16.64 3.85 -9.61
C SER A 211 -17.53 3.12 -10.63
N LYS A 212 -17.00 2.03 -11.22
CA LYS A 212 -17.66 1.28 -12.31
C LYS A 212 -18.75 0.30 -11.85
N SER A 213 -18.69 -0.22 -10.63
CA SER A 213 -19.70 -1.17 -10.13
C SER A 213 -20.82 -0.41 -9.44
N LYS A 214 -22.08 -0.69 -9.77
CA LYS A 214 -23.26 -0.09 -9.10
C LYS A 214 -23.86 -0.99 -8.01
N GLU A 215 -23.41 -2.24 -7.92
CA GLU A 215 -23.93 -3.20 -6.96
C GLU A 215 -23.32 -2.94 -5.58
N ASN A 216 -24.16 -2.96 -4.53
CA ASN A 216 -23.80 -2.73 -3.12
C ASN A 216 -23.12 -1.38 -2.82
N LYS A 217 -23.40 -0.33 -3.61
CA LYS A 217 -22.97 1.04 -3.30
C LYS A 217 -23.79 1.64 -2.16
N MET A 218 -23.12 2.35 -1.25
CA MET A 218 -23.82 3.27 -0.34
C MET A 218 -24.45 4.38 -1.18
N SER A 219 -25.71 4.71 -0.91
CA SER A 219 -26.27 5.94 -1.46
C SER A 219 -25.51 7.14 -0.90
N ILE A 220 -25.44 8.23 -1.67
CA ILE A 220 -24.86 9.48 -1.18
C ILE A 220 -25.62 9.93 0.08
N GLU A 221 -26.93 9.76 0.11
CA GLU A 221 -27.78 10.05 1.27
C GLU A 221 -27.37 9.24 2.52
N ASP A 222 -27.12 7.93 2.39
CA ASP A 222 -26.63 7.09 3.49
C ASP A 222 -25.25 7.52 4.00
N ILE A 223 -24.37 7.95 3.09
CA ILE A 223 -23.05 8.48 3.44
C ILE A 223 -23.23 9.77 4.25
N PHE A 224 -24.03 10.71 3.74
CA PHE A 224 -24.29 11.99 4.41
C PHE A 224 -24.97 11.82 5.77
N LYS A 225 -25.84 10.82 5.92
CA LYS A 225 -26.39 10.41 7.21
C LYS A 225 -25.32 9.84 8.14
N THR A 226 -24.46 8.96 7.64
CA THR A 226 -23.36 8.35 8.42
C THR A 226 -22.39 9.41 8.95
N ILE A 227 -22.16 10.49 8.20
CA ILE A 227 -21.29 11.60 8.61
C ILE A 227 -22.03 12.76 9.30
N GLY A 228 -23.35 12.66 9.51
CA GLY A 228 -24.17 13.70 10.13
C GLY A 228 -24.16 15.04 9.37
N MET A 229 -24.32 15.00 8.04
CA MET A 229 -24.31 16.18 7.15
C MET A 229 -25.52 16.28 6.22
N GLU A 230 -26.62 15.57 6.49
CA GLU A 230 -27.82 15.54 5.64
C GLU A 230 -28.36 16.96 5.31
N GLU A 231 -28.41 17.85 6.30
CA GLU A 231 -28.91 19.22 6.12
C GLU A 231 -27.93 20.14 5.35
N GLN A 232 -26.66 19.73 5.21
CA GLN A 232 -25.59 20.54 4.62
C GLN A 232 -25.22 20.08 3.21
N MET A 233 -25.94 19.11 2.63
CA MET A 233 -25.69 18.55 1.29
C MET A 233 -25.59 19.62 0.19
N ASN A 234 -26.40 20.69 0.29
CA ASN A 234 -26.45 21.76 -0.71
C ASN A 234 -25.52 22.95 -0.40
N LYS A 235 -24.71 22.88 0.66
CA LYS A 235 -23.76 23.96 1.01
C LYS A 235 -22.50 23.87 0.17
N TYR A 236 -21.99 25.02 -0.24
CA TYR A 236 -20.66 25.16 -0.85
C TYR A 236 -19.56 25.18 0.23
N PRO A 237 -18.30 24.81 -0.10
CA PRO A 237 -17.18 24.80 0.84
C PRO A 237 -17.00 26.09 1.64
N HIS A 238 -17.19 27.25 1.01
CA HIS A 238 -17.07 28.55 1.68
C HIS A 238 -18.16 28.82 2.73
N GLN A 239 -19.23 28.02 2.77
CA GLN A 239 -20.33 28.11 3.73
C GLN A 239 -20.21 27.11 4.89
N MET A 240 -19.10 26.37 4.96
CA MET A 240 -18.90 25.27 5.89
C MET A 240 -17.69 25.50 6.80
N SER A 241 -17.78 25.04 8.05
CA SER A 241 -16.63 25.00 8.97
C SER A 241 -15.57 24.01 8.49
N GLY A 242 -14.35 24.09 9.03
CA GLY A 242 -13.28 23.15 8.72
C GLY A 242 -13.67 21.69 8.95
N GLY A 243 -14.27 21.37 10.10
CA GLY A 243 -14.76 20.03 10.40
C GLY A 243 -15.88 19.56 9.46
N GLN A 244 -16.77 20.46 9.02
CA GLN A 244 -17.77 20.12 8.01
C GLN A 244 -17.11 19.83 6.66
N GLN A 245 -16.16 20.65 6.21
CA GLN A 245 -15.41 20.41 4.98
C GLN A 245 -14.63 19.09 5.05
N GLN A 246 -14.08 18.73 6.22
CA GLN A 246 -13.42 17.45 6.39
C GLN A 246 -14.38 16.27 6.26
N ARG A 247 -15.56 16.35 6.86
CA ARG A 247 -16.59 15.33 6.72
C ARG A 247 -17.08 15.18 5.27
N VAL A 248 -17.16 16.25 4.50
CA VAL A 248 -17.42 16.18 3.04
C VAL A 248 -16.26 15.51 2.30
N SER A 249 -15.01 15.76 2.71
CA SER A 249 -13.83 15.08 2.13
C SER A 249 -13.90 13.56 2.36
N ILE A 250 -14.34 13.15 3.56
CA ILE A 250 -14.62 11.75 3.90
C ILE A 250 -15.75 11.20 3.04
N ALA A 251 -16.87 11.94 2.90
CA ALA A 251 -17.99 11.53 2.04
C ALA A 251 -17.55 11.20 0.62
N ARG A 252 -16.71 12.06 0.04
CA ARG A 252 -16.13 11.86 -1.31
C ARG A 252 -15.23 10.64 -1.40
N ALA A 253 -14.47 10.34 -0.35
CA ALA A 253 -13.66 9.13 -0.30
C ALA A 253 -14.53 7.87 -0.21
N LEU A 254 -15.60 7.92 0.59
CA LEU A 254 -16.54 6.82 0.81
C LEU A 254 -17.49 6.56 -0.38
N ALA A 255 -17.85 7.59 -1.13
CA ALA A 255 -18.75 7.51 -2.30
C ALA A 255 -18.25 6.54 -3.39
N LYS A 256 -16.97 6.17 -3.35
CA LYS A 256 -16.38 5.14 -4.22
C LYS A 256 -16.64 3.71 -3.77
N ASN A 257 -17.12 3.52 -2.55
CA ASN A 257 -17.17 2.26 -1.82
C ASN A 257 -15.80 1.54 -1.79
N PRO A 258 -14.76 2.17 -1.21
CA PRO A 258 -13.41 1.63 -1.29
C PRO A 258 -13.21 0.43 -0.36
N GLU A 259 -12.41 -0.54 -0.80
CA GLU A 259 -11.93 -1.63 0.07
C GLU A 259 -10.96 -1.10 1.14
N ILE A 260 -10.22 -0.03 0.82
CA ILE A 260 -9.25 0.60 1.71
C ILE A 260 -9.43 2.12 1.73
N LEU A 261 -9.54 2.68 2.93
CA LEU A 261 -9.60 4.12 3.17
C LEU A 261 -8.31 4.58 3.85
N PHE A 262 -7.54 5.42 3.17
CA PHE A 262 -6.34 6.04 3.73
C PHE A 262 -6.64 7.44 4.26
N GLY A 263 -5.99 7.85 5.34
CA GLY A 263 -6.02 9.22 5.86
C GLY A 263 -4.63 9.71 6.24
N ASP A 264 -4.21 10.84 5.70
CA ASP A 264 -2.99 11.53 6.13
C ASP A 264 -3.38 12.67 7.08
N GLU A 265 -3.15 12.48 8.38
CA GLU A 265 -3.52 13.42 9.45
C GLU A 265 -5.00 13.88 9.35
N PRO A 266 -5.98 12.96 9.32
CA PRO A 266 -7.37 13.31 9.05
C PRO A 266 -8.02 14.20 10.13
N THR A 267 -7.40 14.31 11.30
CA THR A 267 -7.85 15.17 12.41
C THR A 267 -6.90 16.34 12.70
N GLY A 268 -5.76 16.45 12.01
CA GLY A 268 -4.68 17.36 12.40
C GLY A 268 -5.00 18.86 12.28
N ALA A 269 -6.05 19.22 11.54
CA ALA A 269 -6.50 20.62 11.37
C ALA A 269 -7.80 20.93 12.15
N LEU A 270 -8.25 20.01 13.01
CA LEU A 270 -9.52 20.11 13.73
C LEU A 270 -9.30 20.31 15.23
N ASP A 271 -10.25 20.97 15.89
CA ASP A 271 -10.33 20.93 17.35
C ASP A 271 -10.67 19.51 17.85
N GLU A 272 -10.52 19.29 19.15
CA GLU A 272 -10.75 17.99 19.80
C GLU A 272 -12.16 17.44 19.50
N GLU A 273 -13.20 18.25 19.66
CA GLU A 273 -14.59 17.78 19.52
C GLU A 273 -14.87 17.35 18.08
N MET A 274 -14.40 18.14 17.11
CA MET A 274 -14.52 17.82 15.69
C MET A 274 -13.65 16.64 15.29
N GLY A 275 -12.43 16.54 15.83
CA GLY A 275 -11.52 15.42 15.63
C GLY A 275 -12.14 14.11 16.10
N ARG A 276 -12.76 14.10 17.29
CA ARG A 276 -13.45 12.93 17.84
C ARG A 276 -14.58 12.46 16.95
N LYS A 277 -15.44 13.39 16.49
CA LYS A 277 -16.51 13.07 15.52
C LYS A 277 -15.98 12.47 14.23
N VAL A 278 -14.84 12.96 13.71
CA VAL A 278 -14.21 12.38 12.51
C VAL A 278 -13.72 10.96 12.77
N LEU A 279 -13.07 10.69 13.90
CA LEU A 279 -12.63 9.32 14.24
C LEU A 279 -13.82 8.37 14.42
N GLU A 280 -14.91 8.81 15.04
CA GLU A 280 -16.16 8.03 15.15
C GLU A 280 -16.70 7.62 13.79
N ILE A 281 -16.74 8.55 12.84
CA ILE A 281 -17.14 8.27 11.46
C ILE A 281 -16.25 7.18 10.84
N LEU A 282 -14.92 7.29 11.00
CA LEU A 282 -13.99 6.33 10.41
C LEU A 282 -14.12 4.93 11.04
N VAL A 283 -14.33 4.84 12.35
CA VAL A 283 -14.60 3.57 13.04
C VAL A 283 -15.91 2.96 12.55
N ASN A 284 -16.97 3.77 12.46
CA ASN A 284 -18.27 3.33 11.97
C ASN A 284 -18.21 2.83 10.52
N VAL A 285 -17.40 3.47 9.67
CA VAL A 285 -17.17 3.01 8.29
C VAL A 285 -16.55 1.62 8.26
N LYS A 286 -15.51 1.41 9.07
CA LYS A 286 -14.85 0.09 9.19
C LYS A 286 -15.83 -0.97 9.66
N GLU A 287 -16.65 -0.68 10.68
CA GLU A 287 -17.59 -1.66 11.24
C GLU A 287 -18.78 -1.95 10.33
N LYS A 288 -19.38 -0.92 9.74
CA LYS A 288 -20.59 -1.06 8.93
C LYS A 288 -20.31 -1.65 7.55
N TYR A 289 -19.12 -1.40 7.00
CA TYR A 289 -18.82 -1.72 5.60
C TYR A 289 -17.61 -2.63 5.41
N ASN A 290 -16.98 -3.07 6.52
CA ASN A 290 -15.77 -3.91 6.49
C ASN A 290 -14.61 -3.29 5.68
N THR A 291 -14.61 -1.96 5.53
CA THR A 291 -13.53 -1.21 4.88
C THR A 291 -12.30 -1.23 5.79
N THR A 292 -11.13 -1.49 5.22
CA THR A 292 -9.87 -1.33 5.97
C THR A 292 -9.55 0.15 6.06
N VAL A 293 -9.37 0.68 7.27
CA VAL A 293 -9.05 2.10 7.50
C VAL A 293 -7.59 2.20 7.95
N ILE A 294 -6.80 3.03 7.28
CA ILE A 294 -5.39 3.24 7.59
C ILE A 294 -5.12 4.72 7.71
N ILE A 295 -4.75 5.18 8.91
CA ILE A 295 -4.45 6.59 9.15
C ILE A 295 -3.02 6.80 9.60
N VAL A 296 -2.40 7.88 9.13
CA VAL A 296 -1.16 8.42 9.69
C VAL A 296 -1.52 9.54 10.66
N THR A 297 -0.91 9.54 11.83
CA THR A 297 -1.02 10.66 12.77
C THR A 297 0.23 10.85 13.62
N HIS A 298 0.38 12.06 14.18
CA HIS A 298 1.35 12.38 15.22
C HIS A 298 0.74 12.32 16.64
N ASN A 299 -0.58 12.23 16.78
CA ASN A 299 -1.23 12.13 18.09
C ASN A 299 -1.19 10.68 18.60
N PRO A 300 -0.44 10.38 19.68
CA PRO A 300 -0.30 9.02 20.19
C PRO A 300 -1.60 8.47 20.81
N ASN A 301 -2.51 9.32 21.31
CA ASN A 301 -3.74 8.87 21.96
C ASN A 301 -4.71 8.22 20.96
N ILE A 302 -4.62 8.61 19.67
CA ILE A 302 -5.39 7.96 18.58
C ILE A 302 -5.00 6.50 18.40
N SER A 303 -3.80 6.09 18.83
CA SER A 303 -3.34 4.70 18.77
C SER A 303 -4.25 3.72 19.52
N GLU A 304 -4.93 4.19 20.56
CA GLU A 304 -5.79 3.37 21.39
C GLU A 304 -7.05 2.88 20.66
N ILE A 305 -7.44 3.58 19.58
CA ILE A 305 -8.57 3.23 18.71
C ILE A 305 -8.17 2.20 17.64
N GLY A 306 -6.88 2.05 17.37
CA GLY A 306 -6.38 1.16 16.33
C GLY A 306 -6.42 -0.31 16.72
N ASP A 307 -6.98 -1.15 15.86
CA ASP A 307 -6.80 -2.61 15.90
C ASP A 307 -5.33 -3.01 15.72
N THR A 308 -4.58 -2.22 14.93
CA THR A 308 -3.13 -2.40 14.74
C THR A 308 -2.44 -1.04 14.72
N VAL A 309 -1.40 -0.90 15.54
CA VAL A 309 -0.59 0.31 15.67
C VAL A 309 0.81 0.02 15.17
N ILE A 310 1.31 0.87 14.27
CA ILE A 310 2.60 0.70 13.60
C ILE A 310 3.46 1.91 13.94
N HIS A 311 4.61 1.67 14.56
CA HIS A 311 5.59 2.71 14.82
C HIS A 311 6.64 2.71 13.73
N VAL A 312 6.78 3.83 13.02
CA VAL A 312 7.74 4.03 11.94
C VAL A 312 8.86 4.94 12.42
N ARG A 313 10.10 4.47 12.32
CA ARG A 313 11.30 5.20 12.70
C ARG A 313 12.38 5.04 11.63
N ASN A 314 12.98 6.16 11.20
CA ASN A 314 14.10 6.18 10.24
C ASN A 314 13.86 5.37 8.95
N GLY A 315 12.61 5.34 8.45
CA GLY A 315 12.27 4.61 7.23
C GLY A 315 12.08 3.10 7.39
N LEU A 316 11.97 2.61 8.62
CA LEU A 316 11.75 1.22 8.99
C LEU A 316 10.54 1.10 9.93
N ILE A 317 10.02 -0.11 10.06
CA ILE A 317 9.04 -0.45 11.09
C ILE A 317 9.81 -0.78 12.38
N ASP A 318 9.58 0.03 13.40
CA ASP A 318 10.19 -0.12 14.73
C ASP A 318 9.39 -1.11 15.57
N GLU A 319 8.07 -1.01 15.53
CA GLU A 319 7.16 -1.84 16.31
C GLU A 319 5.79 -1.99 15.62
N ILE A 320 5.17 -3.16 15.79
CA ILE A 320 3.76 -3.40 15.42
C ILE A 320 3.06 -3.94 16.66
N LYS A 321 2.01 -3.25 17.12
CA LYS A 321 1.13 -3.70 18.21
C LYS A 321 -0.23 -4.07 17.65
N HIS A 322 -0.75 -5.21 18.07
CA HIS A 322 -2.14 -5.59 17.80
C HIS A 322 -2.97 -5.36 19.05
N ASN A 323 -4.02 -4.54 18.95
CA ASN A 323 -4.92 -4.26 20.05
C ASN A 323 -6.16 -5.17 19.94
N THR A 324 -6.34 -6.05 20.92
CA THR A 324 -7.50 -6.96 20.96
C THR A 324 -8.77 -6.29 21.44
N ASN A 325 -8.68 -5.12 22.09
CA ASN A 325 -9.82 -4.35 22.57
C ASN A 325 -9.61 -2.84 22.33
N PRO A 326 -9.74 -2.39 21.07
CA PRO A 326 -9.61 -0.98 20.73
C PRO A 326 -10.64 -0.12 21.45
N LYS A 327 -10.19 1.03 21.97
CA LYS A 327 -11.07 2.00 22.60
C LYS A 327 -11.97 2.67 21.57
N LYS A 328 -13.13 3.11 22.02
CA LYS A 328 -13.97 4.01 21.22
C LYS A 328 -13.33 5.41 21.18
N PRO A 329 -13.54 6.20 20.12
CA PRO A 329 -13.07 7.58 20.09
C PRO A 329 -13.59 8.44 21.26
N SER A 330 -14.76 8.11 21.81
CA SER A 330 -15.31 8.74 23.01
C SER A 330 -14.51 8.47 24.29
N GLU A 331 -13.68 7.42 24.32
CA GLU A 331 -12.96 6.94 25.51
C GLU A 331 -11.49 7.35 25.55
N ILE A 332 -10.95 7.90 24.45
CA ILE A 332 -9.57 8.37 24.41
C ILE A 332 -9.44 9.76 25.04
N ASP A 333 -8.31 10.00 25.69
CA ASP A 333 -7.91 11.33 26.14
C ASP A 333 -7.33 12.11 24.94
N TRP A 334 -7.65 13.38 24.82
CA TRP A 334 -7.11 14.25 23.76
C TRP A 334 -6.08 15.24 24.29
N SER A 335 -5.93 15.30 25.62
CA SER A 335 -5.01 16.21 26.30
C SER A 335 -3.54 15.82 26.22
#